data_AF-A0A1R2B2E3-F1
#
_entry.id   AF-A0A1R2B2E3-F1
#
_cell.length_a   1.000
_cell.length_b   1.000
_cell.length_c   1.000
_cell.angle_alpha   90.00
_cell.angle_beta   90.00
_cell.angle_gamma   90.00
#
_symmetry.space_group_name_H-M   'P 1'
#
loop_
_entity.id
_entity.type
_entity.pdbx_description
1 polymer ?
#
loop_
_entity_poly.entity_id
_entity_poly.type
_entity_poly.pdbx_seq_one_letter_code
_entity_poly.pdbx_strand_id
1 'polypeptide(L)'
;MPSYSPLPLAFNPSAMEEKPEKVEKIKYHRTWSKIQIEEVFNLSMQYCQKNKKSIEELILNDFGIIALGLPQSPEQVMLKVKEIIANGTLRPGKWSQNEDEMLANLINRFGCKWSKISNVLNEEIHNRLNIRNSKTCKERWNNYLNPDINRGQWTDDEDILLLKGFLKHGNKWSAIAKLVPNRIQGLVKNRIKSLLHKIKQNSDENGSLHHKIKAHIKMNIKSQAQFHNTYPKPSDSKLDLDI
;
A
#
# COMPACT_ATOMS: atom_id res chain seq x y z
N MET A 1 -16.63 57.39 -74.57
CA MET A 1 -16.83 55.97 -74.23
C MET A 1 -16.17 55.71 -72.88
N PRO A 2 -16.93 55.57 -71.79
CA PRO A 2 -16.38 55.28 -70.47
C PRO A 2 -16.19 53.76 -70.29
N SER A 3 -15.00 53.35 -69.83
CA SER A 3 -14.67 51.96 -69.53
C SER A 3 -15.48 51.46 -68.34
N TYR A 4 -16.32 50.46 -68.54
CA TYR A 4 -16.96 49.74 -67.44
C TYR A 4 -15.94 48.78 -66.82
N SER A 5 -15.52 49.09 -65.59
CA SER A 5 -14.84 48.11 -64.73
C SER A 5 -15.85 47.04 -64.30
N PRO A 6 -15.50 45.75 -64.31
CA PRO A 6 -16.42 44.69 -63.92
C PRO A 6 -16.80 44.77 -62.44
N LEU A 7 -18.06 44.46 -62.13
CA LEU A 7 -18.59 44.28 -60.77
C LEU A 7 -17.74 43.28 -59.96
N PRO A 8 -17.52 43.49 -58.65
CA PRO A 8 -16.83 42.53 -57.82
C PRO A 8 -17.61 41.21 -57.77
N LEU A 9 -16.87 40.12 -57.97
CA LEU A 9 -17.36 38.73 -57.89
C LEU A 9 -18.07 38.47 -56.56
N ALA A 10 -19.09 37.61 -56.64
CA ALA A 10 -19.98 37.20 -55.57
C ALA A 10 -19.29 36.95 -54.22
N PHE A 11 -19.99 37.36 -53.16
CA PHE A 11 -19.68 37.07 -51.75
C PHE A 11 -19.47 35.56 -51.58
N ASN A 12 -18.23 35.13 -51.36
CA ASN A 12 -17.90 33.74 -51.08
C ASN A 12 -18.16 33.49 -49.57
N PRO A 13 -19.19 32.73 -49.16
CA PRO A 13 -19.52 32.55 -47.74
C PRO A 13 -18.55 31.62 -47.01
N SER A 14 -17.52 31.11 -47.69
CA SER A 14 -16.62 30.08 -47.17
C SER A 14 -15.40 30.62 -46.41
N ALA A 15 -15.41 31.91 -46.05
CA ALA A 15 -14.26 32.58 -45.42
C ALA A 15 -14.56 33.07 -43.99
N MET A 16 -15.26 32.29 -43.16
CA MET A 16 -15.25 32.45 -41.69
C MET A 16 -15.67 31.14 -41.02
N GLU A 17 -14.82 30.12 -41.01
CA GLU A 17 -14.82 29.11 -39.96
C GLU A 17 -13.37 28.67 -39.74
N GLU A 18 -12.57 29.55 -39.11
CA GLU A 18 -11.39 29.07 -38.40
C GLU A 18 -11.90 28.13 -37.31
N LYS A 19 -11.70 26.82 -37.53
CA LYS A 19 -12.00 25.78 -36.54
C LYS A 19 -11.33 26.20 -35.23
N PRO A 20 -12.05 26.20 -34.09
CA PRO A 20 -11.45 26.50 -32.81
C PRO A 20 -10.25 25.58 -32.63
N GLU A 21 -9.09 26.19 -32.41
CA GLU A 21 -7.85 25.51 -32.08
C GLU A 21 -8.18 24.45 -31.03
N LYS A 22 -7.85 23.19 -31.29
CA LYS A 22 -8.12 22.11 -30.35
C LYS A 22 -7.33 22.39 -29.09
N VAL A 23 -7.97 23.01 -28.10
CA VAL A 23 -7.45 23.11 -26.75
C VAL A 23 -7.10 21.69 -26.33
N GLU A 24 -5.81 21.39 -26.22
CA GLU A 24 -5.34 20.12 -25.71
C GLU A 24 -5.98 19.93 -24.35
N LYS A 25 -6.97 19.02 -24.28
CA LYS A 25 -7.62 18.68 -23.03
C LYS A 25 -6.54 18.07 -22.14
N ILE A 26 -6.02 18.87 -21.21
CA ILE A 26 -5.10 18.43 -20.17
C ILE A 26 -5.66 17.12 -19.63
N LYS A 27 -4.92 16.02 -19.83
CA LYS A 27 -5.34 14.69 -19.40
C LYS A 27 -5.44 14.72 -17.88
N TYR A 28 -6.66 14.81 -17.38
CA TYR A 28 -6.96 14.88 -15.95
C TYR A 28 -6.38 13.65 -15.22
N HIS A 29 -5.43 13.90 -14.32
CA HIS A 29 -4.90 12.86 -13.44
C HIS A 29 -5.98 12.47 -12.43
N ARG A 30 -6.56 11.26 -12.58
CA ARG A 30 -7.56 10.69 -11.65
C ARG A 30 -7.07 10.53 -10.20
N THR A 31 -5.78 10.78 -9.91
CA THR A 31 -5.15 10.55 -8.62
C THR A 31 -4.24 11.72 -8.29
N TRP A 32 -4.38 12.29 -7.09
CA TRP A 32 -3.48 13.29 -6.55
C TRP A 32 -2.16 12.63 -6.15
N SER A 33 -1.03 13.18 -6.60
CA SER A 33 0.29 12.70 -6.18
C SER A 33 0.64 13.17 -4.77
N LYS A 34 1.60 12.52 -4.11
CA LYS A 34 2.09 12.94 -2.78
C LYS A 34 2.55 14.40 -2.79
N ILE A 35 3.32 14.79 -3.80
CA ILE A 35 3.86 16.14 -3.97
C ILE A 35 2.72 17.16 -4.12
N GLN A 36 1.71 16.86 -4.95
CA GLN A 36 0.57 17.76 -5.14
C GLN A 36 -0.24 17.97 -3.85
N ILE A 37 -0.40 16.90 -3.07
CA ILE A 37 -1.12 16.98 -1.79
C ILE A 37 -0.32 17.80 -0.77
N GLU A 38 1.00 17.58 -0.69
CA GLU A 38 1.90 18.36 0.17
C GLU A 38 1.91 19.84 -0.22
N GLU A 39 1.98 20.13 -1.52
CA GLU A 39 1.97 21.49 -2.06
C GLU A 39 0.66 22.22 -1.74
N VAL A 40 -0.49 21.60 -2.02
CA VAL A 40 -1.81 22.16 -1.67
C VAL A 40 -1.92 22.46 -0.18
N PHE A 41 -1.48 21.54 0.67
CA PHE A 41 -1.58 21.76 2.11
C PHE A 41 -0.63 22.85 2.58
N ASN A 42 0.63 22.86 2.13
CA ASN A 42 1.62 23.87 2.49
C ASN A 42 1.15 25.27 2.09
N LEU A 43 0.66 25.44 0.86
CA LEU A 43 0.11 26.71 0.38
C LEU A 43 -1.10 27.13 1.22
N SER A 44 -1.97 26.19 1.58
CA SER A 44 -3.13 26.46 2.46
C SER A 44 -2.69 26.91 3.85
N MET A 45 -1.70 26.24 4.46
CA MET A 45 -1.17 26.60 5.78
C MET A 45 -0.44 27.95 5.76
N GLN A 46 0.34 28.23 4.72
CA GLN A 46 1.00 29.53 4.54
C GLN A 46 -0.03 30.65 4.38
N TYR A 47 -1.09 30.41 3.61
CA TYR A 47 -2.19 31.35 3.47
C TYR A 47 -2.89 31.61 4.80
N CYS A 48 -3.19 30.55 5.56
CA CYS A 48 -3.77 30.66 6.90
C CYS A 48 -2.88 31.51 7.83
N GLN A 49 -1.58 31.25 7.85
CA GLN A 49 -0.61 31.98 8.67
C GLN A 49 -0.55 33.47 8.30
N LYS A 50 -0.48 33.78 7.00
CA LYS A 50 -0.40 35.16 6.50
C LYS A 50 -1.67 35.95 6.83
N ASN A 51 -2.84 35.32 6.74
CA ASN A 51 -4.14 35.96 6.93
C ASN A 51 -4.72 35.79 8.33
N LYS A 52 -3.99 35.13 9.25
CA LYS A 52 -4.42 34.82 10.62
C LYS A 52 -5.79 34.12 10.67
N LYS A 53 -6.03 33.22 9.71
CA LYS A 53 -7.24 32.38 9.63
C LYS A 53 -6.92 30.94 10.03
N SER A 54 -7.91 30.22 10.56
CA SER A 54 -7.84 28.77 10.66
C SER A 54 -8.14 28.11 9.30
N ILE A 55 -7.63 26.90 9.08
CA ILE A 55 -7.84 26.19 7.82
C ILE A 55 -9.32 25.82 7.59
N GLU A 56 -10.09 25.68 8.67
CA GLU A 56 -11.53 25.44 8.66
C GLU A 56 -12.35 26.68 8.27
N GLU A 57 -11.77 27.88 8.37
CA GLU A 57 -12.44 29.16 8.07
C GLU A 57 -12.29 29.56 6.59
N LEU A 58 -11.50 28.82 5.82
CA LEU A 58 -11.24 29.13 4.42
C LEU A 58 -12.49 28.90 3.55
N ILE A 59 -12.82 29.91 2.74
CA ILE A 59 -13.90 29.87 1.75
C ILE A 59 -13.34 29.76 0.33
N LEU A 60 -14.20 29.52 -0.66
CA LEU A 60 -13.78 29.31 -2.06
C LEU A 60 -12.90 30.44 -2.60
N ASN A 61 -13.16 31.69 -2.21
CA ASN A 61 -12.35 32.83 -2.64
C ASN A 61 -10.90 32.77 -2.12
N ASP A 62 -10.71 32.28 -0.88
CA ASP A 62 -9.38 32.06 -0.32
C ASP A 62 -8.63 30.98 -1.15
N PHE A 63 -9.33 29.91 -1.54
CA PHE A 63 -8.79 28.88 -2.42
C PHE A 63 -8.53 29.35 -3.85
N GLY A 64 -9.18 30.42 -4.31
CA GLY A 64 -8.85 31.10 -5.55
C GLY A 64 -7.41 31.64 -5.55
N ILE A 65 -6.97 32.15 -4.40
CA ILE A 65 -5.59 32.63 -4.22
C ILE A 65 -4.63 31.46 -3.99
N ILE A 66 -5.02 30.46 -3.18
CA ILE A 66 -4.18 29.29 -2.87
C ILE A 66 -3.90 28.45 -4.14
N ALA A 67 -4.87 28.34 -5.03
CA ALA A 67 -4.73 27.57 -6.27
C ALA A 67 -3.93 28.32 -7.36
N LEU A 68 -3.51 29.56 -7.11
CA LEU A 68 -2.75 30.34 -8.08
C LEU A 68 -1.41 29.63 -8.38
N GLY A 69 -1.23 29.18 -9.62
CA GLY A 69 -0.04 28.46 -10.05
C GLY A 69 -0.12 26.93 -9.89
N LEU A 70 -1.23 26.40 -9.37
CA LEU A 70 -1.49 24.97 -9.37
C LEU A 70 -2.24 24.54 -10.64
N PRO A 71 -2.04 23.30 -11.11
CA PRO A 71 -2.83 22.76 -12.22
C PRO A 71 -4.28 22.40 -11.83
N GLN A 72 -4.65 22.51 -10.54
CA GLN A 72 -5.99 22.20 -10.03
C GLN A 72 -6.84 23.46 -9.85
N SER A 73 -8.16 23.31 -10.03
CA SER A 73 -9.10 24.42 -9.80
C SER A 73 -9.25 24.74 -8.30
N PRO A 74 -9.68 25.97 -7.94
CA PRO A 74 -9.94 26.34 -6.55
C PRO A 74 -10.90 25.38 -5.83
N GLU A 75 -11.93 24.88 -6.51
CA GLU A 75 -12.88 23.92 -5.97
C GLU A 75 -12.21 22.57 -5.67
N GLN A 76 -11.32 22.11 -6.55
CA GLN A 76 -10.59 20.87 -6.37
C GLN A 76 -9.63 20.96 -5.19
N VAL A 77 -8.91 22.08 -5.07
CA VAL A 77 -8.02 22.37 -3.93
C VAL A 77 -8.83 22.42 -2.64
N MET A 78 -9.95 23.14 -2.61
CA MET A 78 -10.85 23.21 -1.46
C MET A 78 -11.37 21.82 -1.06
N LEU A 79 -11.89 21.04 -2.01
CA LEU A 79 -12.41 19.69 -1.75
C LEU A 79 -11.31 18.78 -1.22
N LYS A 80 -10.09 18.90 -1.77
CA LYS A 80 -8.94 18.16 -1.26
C LYS A 80 -8.68 18.55 0.18
N VAL A 81 -8.50 19.84 0.50
CA VAL A 81 -8.23 20.31 1.87
C VAL A 81 -9.34 19.90 2.85
N LYS A 82 -10.61 19.99 2.44
CA LYS A 82 -11.74 19.49 3.25
C LYS A 82 -11.66 17.98 3.49
N GLU A 83 -11.26 17.18 2.50
CA GLU A 83 -11.00 15.74 2.68
C GLU A 83 -9.87 15.49 3.70
N ILE A 84 -8.81 16.30 3.66
CA ILE A 84 -7.67 16.22 4.62
C ILE A 84 -8.19 16.46 6.05
N ILE A 85 -8.96 17.53 6.24
CA ILE A 85 -9.50 17.94 7.55
C ILE A 85 -10.48 16.87 8.06
N ALA A 86 -11.44 16.44 7.23
CA ALA A 86 -12.50 15.53 7.63
C ALA A 86 -11.99 14.13 7.99
N ASN A 87 -11.04 13.60 7.21
CA ASN A 87 -10.46 12.28 7.49
C ASN A 87 -9.37 12.35 8.57
N GLY A 88 -9.01 13.57 8.99
CA GLY A 88 -7.86 13.87 9.82
C GLY A 88 -6.55 13.34 9.24
N THR A 89 -6.52 12.83 8.01
CA THR A 89 -5.37 12.12 7.41
C THR A 89 -5.33 12.24 5.90
N LEU A 90 -4.13 12.33 5.33
CA LEU A 90 -3.93 12.19 3.89
C LEU A 90 -3.99 10.72 3.50
N ARG A 91 -4.63 10.40 2.36
CA ARG A 91 -4.54 9.05 1.79
C ARG A 91 -3.06 8.75 1.52
N PRO A 92 -2.45 7.79 2.23
CA PRO A 92 -1.02 7.59 2.11
C PRO A 92 -0.69 6.92 0.78
N GLY A 93 0.41 7.35 0.16
CA GLY A 93 1.08 6.58 -0.89
C GLY A 93 1.82 5.34 -0.34
N LYS A 94 2.61 4.69 -1.20
CA LYS A 94 3.54 3.62 -0.78
C LYS A 94 4.47 4.14 0.33
N TRP A 95 4.85 3.29 1.27
CA TRP A 95 5.88 3.59 2.27
C TRP A 95 7.24 3.73 1.55
N SER A 96 7.94 4.81 1.84
CA SER A 96 9.32 5.03 1.40
C SER A 96 10.31 4.44 2.39
N GLN A 97 11.54 4.21 1.92
CA GLN A 97 12.64 3.71 2.76
C GLN A 97 12.92 4.63 3.94
N ASN A 98 12.90 5.96 3.73
CA ASN A 98 13.06 6.95 4.81
C ASN A 98 11.93 6.85 5.87
N GLU A 99 10.68 6.65 5.43
CA GLU A 99 9.58 6.41 6.36
C GLU A 99 9.75 5.12 7.16
N ASP A 100 10.24 4.05 6.53
CA ASP A 100 10.47 2.77 7.19
C ASP A 100 11.60 2.87 8.23
N GLU A 101 12.71 3.53 7.88
CA GLU A 101 13.85 3.79 8.78
C GLU A 101 13.43 4.65 9.97
N MET A 102 12.70 5.73 9.73
CA MET A 102 12.15 6.57 10.79
C MET A 102 11.17 5.78 11.67
N LEU A 103 10.26 4.99 11.08
CA LEU A 103 9.33 4.18 11.84
C LEU A 103 10.06 3.18 12.75
N ALA A 104 11.09 2.51 12.25
CA ALA A 104 11.90 1.59 13.04
C ALA A 104 12.63 2.31 14.19
N ASN A 105 13.25 3.46 13.91
CA ASN A 105 13.92 4.26 14.92
C ASN A 105 12.97 4.76 16.02
N LEU A 106 11.77 5.22 15.65
CA LEU A 106 10.76 5.69 16.59
C LEU A 106 10.22 4.56 17.46
N ILE A 107 10.09 3.34 16.92
CA ILE A 107 9.68 2.17 17.69
C ILE A 107 10.77 1.75 18.66
N ASN A 108 12.04 1.75 18.24
CA ASN A 108 13.17 1.50 19.15
C ASN A 108 13.22 2.53 20.29
N ARG A 109 12.89 3.80 20.01
CA ARG A 109 12.91 4.89 20.99
C ARG A 109 11.70 4.92 21.92
N PHE A 110 10.50 4.64 21.41
CA PHE A 110 9.24 4.86 22.14
C PHE A 110 8.45 3.58 22.43
N GLY A 111 8.90 2.42 21.93
CA GLY A 111 8.15 1.17 21.95
C GLY A 111 6.87 1.25 21.09
N CYS A 112 5.87 0.43 21.40
CA CYS A 112 4.61 0.36 20.65
C CYS A 112 3.63 1.53 20.93
N LYS A 113 4.13 2.76 21.14
CA LYS A 113 3.32 3.97 21.40
C LYS A 113 2.88 4.60 20.07
N TRP A 114 1.99 3.90 19.35
CA TRP A 114 1.63 4.20 17.96
C TRP A 114 1.18 5.63 17.69
N SER A 115 0.38 6.23 18.57
CA SER A 115 -0.08 7.63 18.39
C SER A 115 1.07 8.63 18.51
N LYS A 116 2.02 8.40 19.41
CA LYS A 116 3.22 9.23 19.51
C LYS A 116 4.10 9.05 18.28
N ILE A 117 4.27 7.81 17.84
CA ILE A 117 5.07 7.47 16.66
C ILE A 117 4.50 8.15 15.41
N SER A 118 3.21 8.06 15.16
CA SER A 118 2.61 8.68 13.97
C SER A 118 2.78 10.19 13.97
N ASN A 119 2.61 10.85 15.12
CA ASN A 119 2.77 12.30 15.22
C ASN A 119 4.21 12.72 14.90
N VAL A 120 5.20 12.09 15.55
CA VAL A 120 6.60 12.42 15.32
C VAL A 120 7.02 12.09 13.88
N LEU A 121 6.59 10.95 13.33
CA LEU A 121 6.89 10.60 11.93
C LEU A 121 6.35 11.65 10.96
N ASN A 122 5.11 12.10 11.17
CA ASN A 122 4.49 13.14 10.35
C ASN A 122 5.18 14.50 10.50
N GLU A 123 5.59 14.87 11.71
CA GLU A 123 6.35 16.10 11.96
C GLU A 123 7.68 16.11 11.21
N GLU A 124 8.43 15.00 11.27
CA GLU A 124 9.78 14.89 10.70
C GLU A 124 9.79 14.67 9.18
N ILE A 125 8.89 13.83 8.65
CA ILE A 125 8.94 13.41 7.23
C ILE A 125 7.87 14.10 6.38
N HIS A 126 6.75 14.50 6.99
CA HIS A 126 5.60 14.99 6.26
C HIS A 126 5.28 16.45 6.58
N ASN A 127 6.20 17.22 7.15
CA ASN A 127 5.98 18.63 7.47
C ASN A 127 4.70 18.84 8.30
N ARG A 128 4.47 17.96 9.28
CA ARG A 128 3.29 17.94 10.17
C ARG A 128 1.96 17.56 9.50
N LEU A 129 1.98 17.18 8.22
CA LEU A 129 0.83 16.57 7.58
C LEU A 129 0.52 15.21 8.17
N ASN A 130 -0.73 14.97 8.53
CA ASN A 130 -1.15 13.69 9.08
C ASN A 130 -1.26 12.59 8.00
N ILE A 131 -0.14 12.19 7.39
CA ILE A 131 -0.12 11.20 6.30
C ILE A 131 -0.19 9.78 6.85
N ARG A 132 0.52 9.52 7.94
CA ARG A 132 0.51 8.22 8.62
C ARG A 132 -0.23 8.35 9.94
N ASN A 133 -1.03 7.36 10.28
CA ASN A 133 -1.75 7.32 11.55
C ASN A 133 -1.32 6.10 12.36
N SER A 134 -1.71 6.05 13.63
CA SER A 134 -1.35 4.97 14.56
C SER A 134 -1.62 3.57 13.96
N LYS A 135 -2.73 3.42 13.25
CA LYS A 135 -3.14 2.15 12.63
C LYS A 135 -2.20 1.78 11.49
N THR A 136 -1.90 2.71 10.57
CA THR A 136 -1.04 2.41 9.42
C THR A 136 0.41 2.20 9.82
N CYS A 137 0.93 2.93 10.82
CA CYS A 137 2.25 2.67 11.42
C CYS A 137 2.32 1.27 12.03
N LYS A 138 1.32 0.89 12.85
CA LYS A 138 1.25 -0.44 13.46
C LYS A 138 1.18 -1.55 12.42
N GLU A 139 0.35 -1.38 11.40
CA GLU A 139 0.21 -2.34 10.31
C GLU A 139 1.53 -2.49 9.53
N ARG A 140 2.20 -1.38 9.23
CA ARG A 140 3.49 -1.40 8.54
C ARG A 140 4.54 -2.18 9.33
N TRP A 141 4.66 -1.89 10.63
CA TRP A 141 5.58 -2.60 11.50
C TRP A 141 5.29 -4.10 11.55
N ASN A 142 4.07 -4.47 11.94
CA ASN A 142 3.69 -5.86 12.19
C ASN A 142 3.73 -6.76 10.95
N ASN A 143 3.61 -6.17 9.75
CA ASN A 143 3.58 -6.95 8.51
C ASN A 143 4.89 -6.88 7.72
N TYR A 144 5.71 -5.84 7.89
CA TYR A 144 6.84 -5.60 6.99
C TYR A 144 8.16 -5.28 7.67
N LEU A 145 8.18 -4.55 8.78
CA LEU A 145 9.44 -4.06 9.36
C LEU A 145 9.88 -4.82 10.60
N ASN A 146 8.95 -5.45 11.33
CA ASN A 146 9.32 -6.20 12.53
C ASN A 146 10.37 -7.28 12.18
N PRO A 147 11.55 -7.27 12.84
CA PRO A 147 12.60 -8.26 12.62
C PRO A 147 12.15 -9.68 12.99
N ASP A 148 11.21 -9.83 13.91
CA ASP A 148 10.68 -11.14 14.34
C ASP A 148 9.92 -11.87 13.23
N ILE A 149 9.56 -11.18 12.13
CA ILE A 149 8.86 -11.81 11.01
C ILE A 149 9.80 -12.76 10.26
N ASN A 150 9.49 -14.04 10.27
CA ASN A 150 10.21 -15.03 9.49
C ASN A 150 9.85 -14.93 8.01
N ARG A 151 10.80 -14.43 7.21
CA ARG A 151 10.73 -14.33 5.73
C ARG A 151 11.57 -15.41 5.04
N GLY A 152 12.19 -16.30 5.80
CA GLY A 152 13.00 -17.40 5.29
C GLY A 152 12.19 -18.47 4.57
N GLN A 153 12.89 -19.50 4.08
CA GLN A 153 12.28 -20.62 3.38
C GLN A 153 11.23 -21.33 4.26
N TRP A 154 10.19 -21.86 3.63
CA TRP A 154 9.19 -22.68 4.31
C TRP A 154 9.75 -24.07 4.53
N THR A 155 9.60 -24.58 5.75
CA THR A 155 9.95 -25.96 6.07
C THR A 155 8.79 -26.91 5.75
N ASP A 156 9.10 -28.18 5.56
CA ASP A 156 8.09 -29.21 5.33
C ASP A 156 7.13 -29.35 6.54
N ASP A 157 7.63 -29.14 7.76
CA ASP A 157 6.83 -29.14 8.99
C ASP A 157 5.81 -28.00 8.98
N GLU A 158 6.24 -26.79 8.61
CA GLU A 158 5.35 -25.65 8.46
C GLU A 158 4.30 -25.94 7.37
N ASP A 159 4.69 -26.49 6.23
CA ASP A 159 3.75 -26.84 5.16
C ASP A 159 2.70 -27.87 5.60
N ILE A 160 3.10 -28.89 6.37
CA ILE A 160 2.19 -29.86 6.96
C ILE A 160 1.19 -29.16 7.89
N LEU A 161 1.66 -28.28 8.77
CA LEU A 161 0.79 -27.50 9.66
C LEU A 161 -0.17 -26.61 8.89
N LEU A 162 0.31 -25.93 7.85
CA LEU A 162 -0.49 -25.08 6.98
C LEU A 162 -1.61 -25.85 6.29
N LEU A 163 -1.31 -27.01 5.71
CA LEU A 163 -2.28 -27.84 5.02
C LEU A 163 -3.30 -28.44 5.99
N LYS A 164 -2.85 -28.94 7.16
CA LYS A 164 -3.76 -29.40 8.23
C LYS A 164 -4.67 -28.27 8.70
N GLY A 165 -4.12 -27.08 8.90
CA GLY A 165 -4.85 -25.88 9.27
C GLY A 165 -5.89 -25.49 8.21
N PHE A 166 -5.53 -25.57 6.92
CA PHE A 166 -6.44 -25.32 5.81
C PHE A 166 -7.59 -26.33 5.75
N LEU A 167 -7.32 -27.62 5.94
CA LEU A 167 -8.37 -28.64 6.00
C LEU A 167 -9.36 -28.41 7.15
N LYS A 168 -8.89 -27.91 8.29
CA LYS A 168 -9.72 -27.66 9.48
C LYS A 168 -10.47 -26.33 9.43
N HIS A 169 -9.83 -25.28 8.95
CA HIS A 169 -10.31 -23.89 9.08
C HIS A 169 -10.67 -23.22 7.76
N GLY A 170 -10.36 -23.83 6.61
CA GLY A 170 -10.55 -23.24 5.29
C GLY A 170 -9.75 -21.94 5.11
N ASN A 171 -10.40 -20.90 4.60
CA ASN A 171 -9.78 -19.60 4.30
C ASN A 171 -9.60 -18.68 5.52
N LYS A 172 -9.68 -19.20 6.75
CA LYS A 172 -9.49 -18.42 7.98
C LYS A 172 -8.00 -18.22 8.26
N TRP A 173 -7.32 -17.43 7.42
CA TRP A 173 -5.87 -17.26 7.43
C TRP A 173 -5.31 -16.78 8.76
N SER A 174 -6.01 -15.89 9.48
CA SER A 174 -5.56 -15.41 10.79
C SER A 174 -5.53 -16.52 11.83
N ALA A 175 -6.42 -17.52 11.73
CA ALA A 175 -6.40 -18.69 12.61
C ALA A 175 -5.24 -19.63 12.25
N ILE A 176 -4.99 -19.83 10.95
CA ILE A 176 -3.89 -20.69 10.47
C ILE A 176 -2.53 -20.06 10.79
N ALA A 177 -2.37 -18.74 10.66
CA ALA A 177 -1.13 -18.04 10.99
C ALA A 177 -0.70 -18.21 12.45
N LYS A 178 -1.65 -18.42 13.38
CA LYS A 178 -1.33 -18.72 14.78
C LYS A 178 -0.67 -20.09 14.98
N LEU A 179 -0.78 -21.00 14.01
CA LEU A 179 -0.16 -22.32 14.05
C LEU A 179 1.33 -22.29 13.68
N VAL A 180 1.78 -21.20 13.05
CA VAL A 180 3.15 -21.06 12.53
C VAL A 180 3.74 -19.78 13.10
N PRO A 181 4.52 -19.88 14.19
CA PRO A 181 5.03 -18.69 14.87
C PRO A 181 5.85 -17.85 13.89
N ASN A 182 5.83 -16.53 14.09
CA ASN A 182 6.61 -15.58 13.31
C ASN A 182 6.25 -15.49 11.81
N ARG A 183 5.26 -16.24 11.31
CA ARG A 183 4.72 -16.11 9.94
C ARG A 183 3.47 -15.24 9.93
N ILE A 184 3.50 -14.18 9.13
CA ILE A 184 2.34 -13.31 8.97
C ILE A 184 1.26 -13.93 8.07
N GLN A 185 0.01 -13.51 8.28
CA GLN A 185 -1.17 -14.00 7.55
C GLN A 185 -1.02 -13.96 6.01
N GLY A 186 -0.39 -12.91 5.48
CA GLY A 186 -0.17 -12.76 4.04
C GLY A 186 0.74 -13.85 3.48
N LEU A 187 1.84 -14.15 4.17
CA LEU A 187 2.79 -15.21 3.77
C LEU A 187 2.12 -16.59 3.83
N VAL A 188 1.36 -16.86 4.89
CA VAL A 188 0.59 -18.10 5.09
C VAL A 188 -0.39 -18.33 3.94
N LYS A 189 -1.21 -17.33 3.61
CA LYS A 189 -2.16 -17.39 2.49
C LYS A 189 -1.45 -17.70 1.17
N ASN A 190 -0.34 -17.02 0.90
CA ASN A 190 0.41 -17.20 -0.33
C ASN A 190 1.04 -18.59 -0.41
N ARG A 191 1.61 -19.09 0.70
CA ARG A 191 2.19 -20.43 0.75
C ARG A 191 1.14 -21.50 0.53
N ILE A 192 0.00 -21.44 1.22
CA ILE A 192 -1.09 -22.40 1.04
C ILE A 192 -1.57 -22.41 -0.41
N LYS A 193 -1.76 -21.24 -1.03
CA LYS A 193 -2.13 -21.17 -2.46
C LYS A 193 -1.12 -21.88 -3.36
N SER A 194 0.17 -21.67 -3.10
CA SER A 194 1.25 -22.35 -3.85
C SER A 194 1.20 -23.86 -3.66
N LEU A 195 1.06 -24.35 -2.42
CA LEU A 195 0.93 -25.79 -2.12
C LEU A 195 -0.28 -26.41 -2.80
N LEU A 196 -1.45 -25.76 -2.71
CA LEU A 196 -2.68 -26.24 -3.35
C LEU A 196 -2.54 -26.30 -4.87
N HIS A 197 -1.82 -25.37 -5.49
CA HIS A 197 -1.55 -25.41 -6.92
C HIS A 197 -0.67 -26.61 -7.30
N LYS A 198 0.42 -26.83 -6.56
CA LYS A 198 1.30 -28.01 -6.76
C LYS A 198 0.57 -29.33 -6.59
N ILE A 199 -0.25 -29.45 -5.53
CA ILE A 199 -1.05 -30.66 -5.26
C ILE A 199 -2.07 -30.94 -6.37
N LYS A 200 -2.63 -29.89 -6.98
CA LYS A 200 -3.55 -30.06 -8.10
C LYS A 200 -2.85 -30.53 -9.38
N GLN A 201 -1.60 -30.14 -9.59
CA GLN A 201 -0.82 -30.50 -10.78
C GLN A 201 -0.19 -31.89 -10.69
N ASN A 202 0.26 -32.30 -9.49
CA ASN A 202 1.04 -33.53 -9.30
C ASN A 202 0.17 -34.79 -9.03
N SER A 203 -1.12 -34.78 -9.33
CA SER A 203 -2.01 -35.90 -8.98
C SER A 203 -2.92 -36.30 -10.13
N ASP A 204 -2.59 -37.42 -10.76
CA ASP A 204 -3.35 -38.11 -11.80
C ASP A 204 -4.65 -38.76 -11.26
N GLU A 205 -4.82 -38.80 -9.94
CA GLU A 205 -6.02 -39.36 -9.31
C GLU A 205 -7.25 -38.43 -9.41
N ASN A 206 -8.35 -38.96 -9.93
CA ASN A 206 -9.69 -38.37 -9.86
C ASN A 206 -10.21 -38.43 -8.41
N GLY A 207 -9.83 -37.45 -7.60
CA GLY A 207 -10.24 -37.34 -6.20
C GLY A 207 -10.51 -35.91 -5.77
N SER A 208 -11.37 -35.73 -4.76
CA SER A 208 -11.62 -34.42 -4.15
C SER A 208 -10.32 -33.80 -3.63
N LEU A 209 -10.19 -32.47 -3.73
CA LEU A 209 -9.03 -31.71 -3.24
C LEU A 209 -8.67 -32.06 -1.77
N HIS A 210 -9.68 -32.37 -0.95
CA HIS A 210 -9.48 -32.81 0.44
C HIS A 210 -8.66 -34.09 0.54
N HIS A 211 -8.95 -35.08 -0.30
CA HIS A 211 -8.22 -36.35 -0.35
C HIS A 211 -6.79 -36.14 -0.85
N LYS A 212 -6.62 -35.32 -1.90
CA LYS A 212 -5.29 -34.99 -2.45
C LYS A 212 -4.39 -34.33 -1.41
N ILE A 213 -4.91 -33.36 -0.65
CA ILE A 213 -4.17 -32.71 0.44
C ILE A 213 -3.78 -33.73 1.53
N LYS A 214 -4.71 -34.60 1.95
CA LYS A 214 -4.41 -35.64 2.95
C LYS A 214 -3.32 -36.60 2.47
N ALA A 215 -3.35 -37.01 1.20
CA ALA A 215 -2.33 -37.87 0.62
C ALA A 215 -0.95 -37.18 0.62
N HIS A 216 -0.89 -35.91 0.20
CA HIS A 216 0.33 -35.12 0.22
C HIS A 216 0.92 -34.98 1.63
N ILE A 217 0.09 -34.69 2.64
CA ILE A 217 0.54 -34.63 4.05
C ILE A 217 1.13 -35.98 4.49
N LYS A 218 0.46 -37.09 4.17
CA LYS A 218 0.96 -38.44 4.54
C LYS A 218 2.30 -38.75 3.89
N MET A 219 2.48 -38.35 2.63
CA MET A 219 3.73 -38.54 1.89
C MET A 219 4.88 -37.77 2.56
N ASN A 220 4.70 -36.47 2.85
CA ASN A 220 5.74 -35.66 3.49
C ASN A 220 6.13 -36.20 4.87
N ILE A 221 5.16 -36.61 5.70
CA ILE A 221 5.45 -37.21 7.02
C ILE A 221 6.30 -38.48 6.89
N LYS A 222 6.00 -39.34 5.90
CA LYS A 222 6.80 -40.55 5.66
C LYS A 222 8.22 -40.20 5.23
N SER A 223 8.40 -39.26 4.31
CA SER A 223 9.71 -38.81 3.85
C SER A 223 10.56 -38.24 5.00
N GLN A 224 9.94 -37.45 5.89
CA GLN A 224 10.61 -36.92 7.08
C GLN A 224 11.03 -38.01 8.08
N ALA A 225 10.16 -38.99 8.33
CA ALA A 225 10.47 -40.10 9.23
C ALA A 225 11.64 -40.97 8.69
N GLN A 226 11.69 -41.17 7.37
CA GLN A 226 12.80 -41.87 6.72
C GLN A 226 14.11 -41.09 6.84
N PHE A 227 14.09 -39.77 6.64
CA PHE A 227 15.26 -38.91 6.81
C PHE A 227 15.80 -38.90 8.26
N HIS A 228 14.92 -38.86 9.25
CA HIS A 228 15.34 -38.90 10.66
C HIS A 228 15.93 -40.26 11.06
N ASN A 229 15.47 -41.36 10.46
CA ASN A 229 16.05 -42.68 10.69
C ASN A 229 17.44 -42.84 10.04
N THR A 230 17.73 -42.15 8.94
CA THR A 230 19.05 -42.18 8.30
C THR A 230 20.05 -41.21 8.93
N TYR A 231 19.57 -40.13 9.54
CA TYR A 231 20.38 -39.14 10.24
C TYR A 231 19.75 -38.76 11.59
N PRO A 232 19.95 -39.57 12.64
CA PRO A 232 19.45 -39.25 13.97
C PRO A 232 20.11 -37.95 14.47
N LYS A 233 19.32 -37.03 15.02
CA LYS A 233 19.85 -35.81 15.65
C LYS A 233 20.80 -36.21 16.80
N PRO A 234 21.94 -35.53 16.98
CA PRO A 234 22.79 -35.75 18.15
C PRO A 234 21.93 -35.56 19.40
N SER A 235 21.91 -36.56 20.27
CA SER A 235 21.28 -36.45 21.58
C SER A 235 21.91 -35.30 22.35
N ASP A 236 21.09 -34.45 22.97
CA ASP A 236 21.51 -33.49 24.01
C ASP A 236 22.13 -34.29 25.18
N SER A 237 23.37 -34.70 25.00
CA SER A 237 24.24 -35.22 26.03
C SER A 237 24.97 -34.02 26.60
N LYS A 238 24.75 -33.83 27.91
CA LYS A 238 25.32 -32.82 28.78
C LYS A 238 26.72 -32.39 28.31
N LEU A 239 26.87 -31.09 28.06
CA LEU A 239 28.15 -30.40 28.18
C LEU A 239 28.53 -30.46 29.67
N ASP A 240 29.23 -31.53 30.07
CA ASP A 240 30.13 -31.46 31.22
C ASP A 240 31.27 -30.53 30.79
N LEU A 241 31.22 -29.29 31.30
CA LEU A 241 32.33 -28.35 31.26
C LEU A 241 33.29 -28.73 32.39
N ASP A 242 34.23 -29.62 32.09
CA ASP A 242 35.49 -29.70 32.83
C ASP A 242 36.65 -29.40 31.87
N ILE A 243 37.50 -28.46 32.33
CA ILE A 243 38.78 -27.91 31.83
C ILE A 243 38.70 -26.43 31.44
#